data_AF-A0A514BUP4-F1
#
_entry.id   AF-A0A514BUP4-F1
#
_cell.length_a   1.000
_cell.length_b   1.000
_cell.length_c   1.000
_cell.angle_alpha   90.00
_cell.angle_beta   90.00
_cell.angle_gamma   90.00
#
_symmetry.space_group_name_H-M   'P 1'
#
loop_
_entity.id
_entity.type
_entity.pdbx_description
1 polymer ?
#
loop_
_entity_poly.entity_id
_entity_poly.type
_entity_poly.pdbx_seq_one_letter_code
_entity_poly.pdbx_strand_id
1 'polypeptide(L)'
;MRRSRFGWIAAPMLPWALHFVAIYSLQGLVCARGWNQVGGVVGMLALTVLAWGATAWLGALGRRALAAAADDPGATRFAARLVVWLSLLSAVAILFTALPVVLLAPCE
;
A
#
# COMPACT_ATOMS: atom_id res chain seq x y z
N MET A 1 20.52 -15.27 11.85
CA MET A 1 19.11 -14.98 11.51
C MET A 1 18.95 -13.50 11.11
N ARG A 2 19.11 -13.15 9.82
CA ARG A 2 19.16 -11.75 9.32
C ARG A 2 18.00 -11.38 8.38
N ARG A 3 17.14 -12.36 8.02
CA ARG A 3 15.97 -12.20 7.13
C ARG A 3 14.83 -11.35 7.73
N SER A 4 14.69 -11.32 9.06
CA SER A 4 13.59 -10.60 9.73
C SER A 4 13.66 -9.07 9.56
N ARG A 5 14.87 -8.47 9.60
CA ARG A 5 14.98 -6.99 9.53
C ARG A 5 14.68 -6.41 8.15
N PHE A 6 15.13 -7.07 7.08
CA PHE A 6 14.82 -6.63 5.71
C PHE A 6 13.33 -6.79 5.37
N GLY A 7 12.72 -7.90 5.79
CA GLY A 7 11.28 -8.12 5.61
C GLY A 7 10.44 -7.06 6.33
N TRP A 8 10.87 -6.64 7.52
CA TRP A 8 10.21 -5.56 8.27
C TRP A 8 10.32 -4.19 7.58
N ILE A 9 11.50 -3.84 7.05
CA ILE A 9 11.70 -2.55 6.34
C ILE A 9 10.89 -2.51 5.05
N ALA A 10 10.83 -3.61 4.30
CA ALA A 10 10.09 -3.69 3.04
C ALA A 10 8.58 -3.92 3.22
N ALA A 11 8.10 -4.19 4.44
CA ALA A 11 6.69 -4.47 4.72
C ALA A 11 5.71 -3.41 4.14
N PRO A 12 5.99 -2.10 4.17
CA PRO A 12 5.06 -1.09 3.62
C PRO A 12 4.95 -1.11 2.09
N MET A 13 5.92 -1.70 1.39
CA MET A 13 5.91 -1.81 -0.07
C MET A 13 5.00 -2.95 -0.55
N LEU A 14 4.75 -3.97 0.29
CA LEU A 14 3.88 -5.09 -0.07
C LEU A 14 2.42 -4.66 -0.33
N PRO A 15 1.76 -3.88 0.55
CA PRO A 15 0.41 -3.41 0.30
C PRO A 15 0.28 -2.63 -1.01
N TRP A 16 1.25 -1.76 -1.32
CA TRP A 16 1.25 -1.02 -2.57
C TRP A 16 1.42 -1.93 -3.79
N ALA A 17 2.42 -2.83 -3.77
CA ALA A 17 2.67 -3.73 -4.90
C ALA A 17 1.48 -4.66 -5.18
N LEU A 18 0.88 -5.23 -4.11
CA LEU A 18 -0.32 -6.06 -4.22
C LEU A 18 -1.51 -5.26 -4.75
N HIS A 19 -1.70 -4.04 -4.24
CA HIS A 19 -2.76 -3.15 -4.68
C HIS A 19 -2.62 -2.78 -6.16
N PHE A 20 -1.41 -2.40 -6.60
CA PHE A 20 -1.10 -2.05 -7.98
C PHE A 20 -1.42 -3.21 -8.93
N VAL A 21 -0.89 -4.40 -8.64
CA VAL A 21 -1.12 -5.60 -9.47
C VAL A 21 -2.61 -5.94 -9.51
N ALA A 22 -3.31 -5.87 -8.37
CA ALA A 22 -4.74 -6.17 -8.31
C ALA A 22 -5.57 -5.19 -9.14
N ILE A 23 -5.37 -3.88 -8.99
CA ILE A 23 -6.13 -2.86 -9.74
C ILE A 23 -5.91 -3.02 -11.25
N TYR A 24 -4.66 -3.10 -11.70
CA TYR A 24 -4.37 -3.19 -13.13
C TYR A 24 -4.88 -4.49 -13.76
N SER A 25 -4.80 -5.60 -13.03
CA SER A 25 -5.37 -6.88 -13.50
C SER A 25 -6.89 -6.82 -13.58
N LEU A 26 -7.54 -6.19 -12.59
CA LEU A 26 -8.99 -6.07 -12.56
C LEU A 26 -9.49 -5.15 -13.68
N GLN A 27 -8.80 -4.04 -13.97
CA GLN A 27 -9.11 -3.17 -15.11
C GLN A 27 -9.06 -3.93 -16.43
N GLY A 28 -7.97 -4.68 -16.67
CA GLY A 28 -7.84 -5.50 -17.87
C GLY A 28 -8.94 -6.56 -18.01
N LEU A 29 -9.33 -7.20 -16.91
CA LEU A 29 -10.43 -8.17 -16.89
C LEU A 29 -11.79 -7.54 -17.14
N VAL A 30 -12.07 -6.39 -16.51
CA VAL A 30 -13.35 -5.69 -16.65
C VAL A 30 -13.55 -5.26 -18.10
N CYS A 31 -12.51 -4.74 -18.76
CA CYS A 31 -12.60 -4.31 -20.15
C CYS A 31 -12.56 -5.47 -21.16
N ALA A 32 -11.72 -6.48 -20.94
CA ALA A 32 -11.61 -7.60 -21.90
C ALA A 32 -12.79 -8.59 -21.83
N ARG A 33 -13.39 -8.79 -20.65
CA ARG A 33 -14.49 -9.75 -20.45
C ARG A 33 -15.87 -9.12 -20.32
N GLY A 34 -15.98 -7.80 -20.42
CA GLY A 34 -17.25 -7.09 -20.29
C GLY A 34 -17.91 -7.31 -18.92
N TRP A 35 -17.13 -7.44 -17.85
CA TRP A 35 -17.69 -7.55 -16.49
C TRP A 35 -18.43 -6.27 -16.11
N ASN A 36 -19.33 -6.37 -15.14
CA ASN A 36 -20.06 -5.21 -14.63
C ASN A 36 -19.09 -4.10 -14.20
N GLN A 37 -19.11 -2.98 -14.95
CA GLN A 37 -18.24 -1.82 -14.73
C GLN A 37 -18.39 -1.26 -13.32
N VAL A 38 -19.63 -1.16 -12.83
CA VAL A 38 -19.92 -0.67 -11.48
C VAL A 38 -19.31 -1.61 -10.44
N GLY A 39 -19.46 -2.93 -10.61
CA GLY A 39 -18.85 -3.92 -9.74
C GLY A 39 -17.32 -3.88 -9.75
N GLY A 40 -16.72 -3.65 -10.93
CA GLY A 40 -15.28 -3.46 -11.10
C GLY A 40 -14.77 -2.25 -10.34
N VAL A 41 -15.40 -1.09 -10.52
CA VAL A 41 -15.04 0.16 -9.83
C VAL A 41 -15.20 0.00 -8.31
N VAL A 42 -16.32 -0.56 -7.84
CA VAL A 42 -16.55 -0.81 -6.40
C VAL A 42 -15.48 -1.76 -5.85
N GLY A 43 -15.12 -2.81 -6.58
CA GLY A 43 -14.04 -3.73 -6.19
C GLY A 43 -12.68 -3.05 -6.08
N MET A 44 -12.33 -2.20 -7.05
CA MET A 44 -11.08 -1.42 -7.03
C MET A 44 -11.05 -0.42 -5.86
N LEU A 45 -12.15 0.26 -5.59
CA LEU A 45 -12.26 1.18 -4.43
C LEU A 45 -12.15 0.43 -3.11
N ALA A 46 -12.81 -0.73 -2.98
CA ALA A 46 -12.70 -1.57 -1.79
C ALA A 46 -11.25 -2.03 -1.55
N LEU A 47 -10.55 -2.46 -2.61
CA LEU A 47 -9.12 -2.80 -2.54
C LEU A 47 -8.24 -1.61 -2.17
N THR A 48 -8.59 -0.40 -2.62
CA THR A 48 -7.89 0.84 -2.26
C THR A 48 -8.01 1.12 -0.77
N VAL A 49 -9.23 1.05 -0.22
CA VAL A 49 -9.47 1.25 1.21
C VAL A 49 -8.73 0.20 2.05
N LEU A 50 -8.75 -1.07 1.63
CA LEU A 50 -8.00 -2.14 2.30
C LEU A 50 -6.48 -1.88 2.28
N ALA A 51 -5.94 -1.45 1.13
CA ALA A 51 -4.53 -1.13 0.99
C ALA A 51 -4.11 0.05 1.88
N TRP A 52 -4.91 1.12 1.93
CA TRP A 52 -4.70 2.23 2.87
C TRP A 52 -4.79 1.80 4.32
N GLY A 53 -5.75 0.94 4.68
CA GLY A 53 -5.86 0.38 6.02
C GLY A 53 -4.61 -0.39 6.43
N ALA A 54 -4.12 -1.27 5.55
CA ALA A 54 -2.89 -2.03 5.78
C ALA A 54 -1.66 -1.12 5.91
N THR A 55 -1.51 -0.12 5.03
CA THR A 55 -0.40 0.82 5.07
C THR A 55 -0.44 1.71 6.32
N ALA A 56 -1.61 2.18 6.72
CA ALA A 56 -1.80 2.98 7.93
C ALA A 56 -1.50 2.16 9.20
N TRP A 57 -1.90 0.89 9.23
CA TRP A 57 -1.59 -0.03 10.32
C TRP A 57 -0.07 -0.27 10.45
N LEU A 58 0.61 -0.55 9.34
CA LEU A 58 2.07 -0.70 9.31
C LEU A 58 2.78 0.60 9.73
N GLY A 59 2.29 1.76 9.30
CA GLY A 59 2.80 3.06 9.73
C GLY A 59 2.58 3.31 11.23
N ALA A 60 1.45 2.89 11.79
CA ALA A 60 1.19 2.96 13.23
C ALA A 60 2.13 2.04 14.03
N LEU A 61 2.38 0.82 13.54
CA LEU A 61 3.37 -0.09 14.13
C LEU A 61 4.78 0.51 14.06
N GLY A 62 5.17 1.11 12.93
CA GLY A 62 6.44 1.82 12.78
C GLY A 62 6.60 2.99 13.75
N ARG A 63 5.53 3.79 13.96
CA ARG A 63 5.51 4.88 14.96
C ARG A 63 5.65 4.37 16.39
N ARG A 64 4.95 3.28 16.74
CA ARG A 64 5.07 2.63 18.06
C ARG A 64 6.49 2.11 18.29
N ALA A 65 7.09 1.46 17.29
CA ALA A 65 8.47 0.99 17.34
C ALA A 65 9.47 2.14 17.46
N LEU A 66 9.21 3.28 16.80
CA LEU A 66 10.04 4.48 16.89
C LEU A 66 9.98 5.11 18.29
N ALA A 67 8.79 5.14 18.91
CA ALA A 67 8.61 5.63 20.28
C ALA A 67 9.28 4.71 21.31
N ALA A 68 9.21 3.39 21.12
CA ALA A 68 9.87 2.41 21.98
C ALA A 68 11.41 2.42 21.83
N ALA A 69 11.92 2.81 20.67
CA ALA A 69 13.36 2.94 20.40
C ALA A 69 13.90 4.35 20.73
N ALA A 70 13.22 5.12 21.59
CA ALA A 70 13.64 6.49 21.95
C ALA A 70 15.04 6.51 22.60
N ASP A 71 15.35 5.51 23.42
CA ASP A 71 16.61 5.38 24.16
C ASP A 71 17.68 4.55 23.40
N ASP A 72 17.36 4.02 22.20
CA ASP A 72 18.23 3.12 21.43
C ASP A 72 18.88 3.84 20.23
N PRO A 73 20.21 4.05 20.17
CA PRO A 73 20.79 5.13 19.35
C PRO A 73 20.88 4.93 17.83
N GLY A 74 20.77 3.72 17.28
CA GLY A 74 21.27 3.45 15.93
C GLY A 74 20.31 2.77 14.95
N ALA A 75 20.45 1.45 14.85
CA ALA A 75 19.84 0.67 13.78
C ALA A 75 18.32 0.55 13.89
N THR A 76 17.79 0.45 15.12
CA THR A 76 16.37 0.24 15.39
C THR A 76 15.56 1.50 15.06
N ARG A 77 16.04 2.66 15.49
CA ARG A 77 15.43 3.97 15.22
C ARG A 77 15.44 4.32 13.73
N PHE A 78 16.55 4.04 13.03
CA PHE A 78 16.64 4.23 11.58
C PHE A 78 15.65 3.34 10.82
N ALA A 79 15.59 2.05 11.15
CA ALA A 79 14.65 1.12 10.52
C ALA A 79 13.19 1.53 10.78
N ALA A 80 12.85 1.95 12.01
CA ALA A 80 11.51 2.42 12.33
C ALA A 80 11.15 3.72 11.58
N ARG A 81 12.08 4.66 11.44
CA ARG A 81 11.89 5.88 10.64
C ARG A 81 11.67 5.55 9.16
N LEU A 82 12.45 4.63 8.60
CA LEU A 82 12.29 4.14 7.22
C LEU A 82 10.90 3.54 7.00
N VAL A 83 10.42 2.71 7.92
CA VAL A 83 9.07 2.12 7.83
C VAL A 83 8.00 3.20 7.75
N VAL A 84 8.10 4.26 8.58
CA VAL A 84 7.14 5.38 8.54
C VAL A 84 7.19 6.12 7.18
N TRP A 85 8.38 6.43 6.67
CA TRP A 85 8.53 7.08 5.36
C TRP A 85 8.04 6.21 4.21
N LEU A 86 8.35 4.92 4.24
CA LEU A 86 7.91 3.95 3.22
C LEU A 86 6.40 3.74 3.28
N SER A 87 5.78 3.79 4.45
CA SER A 87 4.31 3.81 4.59
C SER A 87 3.70 5.07 3.97
N LEU A 88 4.27 6.25 4.19
CA LEU A 88 3.81 7.48 3.55
C LEU A 88 3.94 7.40 2.03
N LEU A 89 5.11 6.97 1.54
CA LEU A 89 5.35 6.79 0.11
C LEU A 89 4.37 5.79 -0.51
N SER A 90 4.12 4.66 0.17
CA SER A 90 3.15 3.65 -0.23
C SER A 90 1.73 4.22 -0.30
N ALA A 91 1.32 5.03 0.69
CA ALA A 91 0.00 5.67 0.69
C ALA A 91 -0.17 6.65 -0.48
N VAL A 92 0.85 7.45 -0.78
CA VAL A 92 0.88 8.38 -1.93
C VAL A 92 0.82 7.58 -3.23
N ALA A 93 1.58 6.51 -3.35
CA ALA A 93 1.59 5.67 -4.54
C ALA A 93 0.22 4.99 -4.75
N ILE A 94 -0.42 4.47 -3.70
CA ILE A 94 -1.79 3.94 -3.76
C ILE A 94 -2.78 5.02 -4.21
N LEU A 95 -2.69 6.23 -3.65
CA LEU A 95 -3.55 7.35 -4.06
C LEU A 95 -3.38 7.67 -5.54
N PHE A 96 -2.14 7.73 -6.04
CA PHE A 96 -1.86 7.97 -7.45
C PHE A 96 -2.36 6.84 -8.35
N THR A 97 -2.32 5.60 -7.86
CA THR A 97 -2.82 4.41 -8.58
C THR A 97 -4.36 4.38 -8.65
N ALA A 98 -5.04 4.91 -7.63
CA ALA A 98 -6.49 5.01 -7.59
C ALA A 98 -7.05 6.20 -8.39
N LEU A 99 -6.24 7.25 -8.59
CA LEU A 99 -6.61 8.44 -9.37
C LEU A 99 -7.24 8.12 -10.75
N PRO A 100 -6.62 7.27 -11.60
CA PRO A 100 -7.20 6.95 -12.90
C PRO A 100 -8.54 6.22 -12.81
N VAL A 101 -8.79 5.43 -11.76
CA VAL A 101 -10.09 4.75 -11.57
C VAL A 101 -11.21 5.76 -11.33
N VAL A 102 -10.90 6.92 -10.76
CA VAL A 102 -11.87 7.98 -10.48
C VAL A 102 -11.98 9.00 -11.62
N LEU A 103 -10.87 9.28 -12.31
CA LEU A 103 -10.79 10.32 -13.34
C LEU A 103 -11.09 9.84 -14.76
N LEU A 104 -10.83 8.58 -15.08
CA LEU A 104 -11.03 8.00 -16.42
C LEU A 104 -12.13 6.96 -16.36
N ALA A 105 -12.96 6.87 -17.40
CA ALA A 105 -13.79 5.68 -17.52
C ALA A 105 -12.87 4.47 -17.75
N PRO A 106 -13.08 3.35 -17.05
CA PRO A 106 -12.13 2.24 -17.05
C PRO A 106 -11.88 1.61 -18.43
N CYS A 107 -12.77 1.81 -19.41
CA CYS A 107 -12.75 1.13 -20.71
C CYS A 107 -12.99 2.09 -21.89
N GLU A 108 -12.23 3.18 -21.97
CA GLU A 108 -12.17 4.02 -23.17
C GLU A 108 -11.20 3.46 -24.23
#